data_AF-A0A833XP09-F1
#
_entry.id   AF-A0A833XP09-F1
#
_cell.length_a   1.000
_cell.length_b   1.000
_cell.length_c   1.000
_cell.angle_alpha   90.00
_cell.angle_beta   90.00
_cell.angle_gamma   90.00
#
_symmetry.space_group_name_H-M   'P 1'
#
loop_
_entity.id
_entity.type
_entity.pdbx_description
1 polymer ?
#
loop_
_entity_poly.entity_id
_entity_poly.type
_entity_poly.pdbx_seq_one_letter_code
_entity_poly.pdbx_strand_id
1 'polypeptide(L)'
;MQGGQGGNGVVPGHGSEHREGDDDMDQAHLPQEKMSSSPDMEKSGGKDRPERQMRAFRQLLDDCSLVDLGFEGPKFTWCNGRDAQHIISERIDRYLANQRWLD
;
A
#
# COMPACT_ATOMS: atom_id res chain seq x y z
N MET A 1 49.74 24.01 48.16
CA MET A 1 48.91 24.94 48.93
C MET A 1 47.64 25.21 48.13
N GLN A 2 46.49 24.98 48.78
CA GLN A 2 45.12 25.46 48.55
C GLN A 2 44.45 25.36 47.17
N GLY A 3 43.24 24.81 47.23
CA GLY A 3 42.19 24.91 46.22
C GLY A 3 40.99 24.05 46.63
N GLY A 4 40.23 24.48 47.63
CA GLY A 4 39.03 23.79 48.11
C GLY A 4 37.75 24.15 47.34
N GLN A 5 36.74 23.30 47.52
CA GLN A 5 35.27 23.48 47.45
C GLN A 5 34.70 22.06 47.22
N GLY A 6 33.73 21.50 47.94
CA GLY A 6 32.65 22.05 48.76
C GLY A 6 31.33 21.52 48.18
N GLY A 7 30.56 20.73 48.94
CA GLY A 7 29.14 20.46 48.65
C GLY A 7 28.68 19.01 48.74
N ASN A 8 28.10 18.64 49.89
CA ASN A 8 27.28 17.44 50.12
C ASN A 8 25.88 17.59 49.47
N GLY A 9 25.28 16.48 49.04
CA GLY A 9 23.85 16.38 48.76
C GLY A 9 23.43 14.94 48.46
N VAL A 10 22.66 14.33 49.36
CA VAL A 10 22.24 12.91 49.38
C VAL A 10 20.71 12.83 49.17
N VAL A 11 20.30 12.13 48.09
CA VAL A 11 19.11 11.26 47.81
C VAL A 11 17.66 11.72 48.13
N PRO A 12 16.59 10.95 47.78
CA PRO A 12 16.04 10.59 46.46
C PRO A 12 14.52 10.94 46.37
N GLY A 13 13.90 10.81 45.19
CA GLY A 13 12.44 11.00 45.07
C GLY A 13 11.85 10.34 43.84
N HIS A 14 11.10 9.26 44.05
CA HIS A 14 10.22 8.63 43.08
C HIS A 14 9.15 9.62 42.59
N GLY A 15 8.99 9.72 41.27
CA GLY A 15 7.84 10.35 40.62
C GLY A 15 7.44 9.48 39.44
N SER A 16 6.40 8.67 39.64
CA SER A 16 5.72 7.94 38.58
C SER A 16 4.94 8.94 37.73
N GLU A 17 5.29 9.11 36.46
CA GLU A 17 4.41 9.74 35.47
C GLU A 17 3.93 8.66 34.51
N HIS A 18 2.69 8.23 34.73
CA HIS A 18 1.82 7.71 33.69
C HIS A 18 1.76 8.76 32.57
N ARG A 19 2.30 8.44 31.39
CA ARG A 19 1.79 9.02 30.14
C ARG A 19 1.02 7.93 29.42
N GLU A 20 -0.25 7.86 29.79
CA GLU A 20 -1.29 7.55 28.81
C GLU A 20 -1.15 8.56 27.67
N GLY A 21 -1.05 8.02 26.47
CA GLY A 21 -0.90 8.74 25.22
C GLY A 21 -1.13 7.76 24.08
N ASP A 22 -2.19 6.97 24.21
CA ASP A 22 -2.83 6.19 23.14
C ASP A 22 -3.78 7.10 22.36
N ASP A 23 -3.32 8.29 21.99
CA ASP A 23 -4.10 9.26 21.23
C ASP A 23 -3.61 9.31 19.78
N ASP A 24 -4.47 8.75 18.94
CA ASP A 24 -4.60 9.04 17.52
C ASP A 24 -3.45 8.55 16.63
N MET A 25 -3.33 7.21 16.55
CA MET A 25 -3.04 6.61 15.25
C MET A 25 -4.18 7.01 14.33
N ASP A 26 -3.98 8.13 13.64
CA ASP A 26 -4.82 8.67 12.58
C ASP A 26 -5.19 7.48 11.68
N GLN A 27 -6.40 6.96 11.88
CA GLN A 27 -6.93 5.92 11.03
C GLN A 27 -7.16 6.61 9.70
N ALA A 28 -6.11 6.63 8.87
CA ALA A 28 -6.21 7.01 7.49
C ALA A 28 -7.30 6.12 6.91
N HIS A 29 -8.50 6.70 6.81
CA HIS A 29 -9.62 6.14 6.11
C HIS A 29 -9.20 6.14 4.65
N LEU A 30 -8.45 5.11 4.28
CA LEU A 30 -8.00 4.82 2.94
C LEU A 30 -9.25 4.92 2.05
N PRO A 31 -9.32 5.88 1.09
CA PRO A 31 -10.45 5.94 0.17
C PRO A 31 -10.67 4.56 -0.45
N GLN A 32 -11.93 4.12 -0.49
CA GLN A 32 -12.32 2.78 -0.94
C GLN A 32 -11.93 2.46 -2.40
N GLU A 33 -11.37 3.43 -3.13
CA GLU A 33 -10.84 3.27 -4.48
C GLU A 33 -9.56 2.40 -4.57
N LYS A 34 -8.93 2.07 -3.43
CA LYS A 34 -7.72 1.20 -3.41
C LYS A 34 -8.02 -0.30 -3.32
N MET A 35 -9.26 -0.69 -3.61
CA MET A 35 -9.62 -2.09 -3.86
C MET A 35 -9.62 -2.46 -5.36
N SER A 36 -9.38 -1.53 -6.28
CA SER A 36 -8.91 -1.90 -7.62
C SER A 36 -7.44 -2.30 -7.45
N SER A 37 -7.20 -3.60 -7.20
CA SER A 37 -5.90 -4.27 -7.16
C SER A 37 -4.67 -3.36 -7.04
N SER A 38 -4.08 -3.25 -5.84
CA SER A 38 -2.84 -2.49 -5.64
C SER A 38 -1.86 -2.74 -6.80
N PRO A 39 -1.29 -1.69 -7.43
CA PRO A 39 -0.42 -1.83 -8.60
C PRO A 39 0.69 -2.87 -8.40
N ASP A 40 1.17 -2.96 -7.17
CA ASP A 40 2.24 -3.86 -6.73
C ASP A 40 1.85 -5.35 -6.73
N MET A 41 0.57 -5.68 -6.86
CA MET A 41 0.09 -7.06 -6.92
C MET A 41 -0.13 -7.59 -8.35
N GLU A 42 -0.29 -6.71 -9.34
CA GLU A 42 -0.62 -7.12 -10.71
C GLU A 42 0.58 -7.45 -11.57
N LYS A 43 1.78 -7.03 -11.15
CA LYS A 43 3.01 -7.20 -11.90
C LYS A 43 4.15 -7.59 -10.98
N SER A 44 5.01 -8.47 -11.47
CA SER A 44 6.29 -8.81 -10.87
C SER A 44 7.39 -8.73 -11.90
N GLY A 45 8.49 -8.05 -11.55
CA GLY A 45 9.64 -7.83 -12.42
C GLY A 45 9.38 -6.82 -13.55
N GLY A 46 10.46 -6.43 -14.22
CA GLY A 46 10.43 -5.44 -15.30
C GLY A 46 10.17 -4.01 -14.82
N LYS A 47 9.81 -3.13 -15.75
CA LYS A 47 9.48 -1.72 -15.46
C LYS A 47 7.99 -1.57 -15.18
N ASP A 48 7.64 -0.66 -14.29
CA ASP A 48 6.23 -0.32 -14.03
C ASP A 48 5.54 0.19 -15.29
N ARG A 49 4.22 -0.06 -15.35
CA ARG A 49 3.40 0.50 -16.42
C ARG A 49 3.37 2.02 -16.29
N PRO A 50 3.49 2.77 -17.39
CA PRO A 50 3.40 4.23 -17.32
C PRO A 50 2.03 4.66 -16.75
N GLU A 51 2.03 5.46 -15.69
CA GLU A 51 0.78 5.87 -15.01
C GLU A 51 -0.20 6.58 -15.96
N ARG A 52 0.30 7.29 -16.96
CA ARG A 52 -0.53 7.89 -18.01
C ARG A 52 -1.37 6.86 -18.76
N GLN A 53 -0.82 5.68 -19.05
CA GLN A 53 -1.55 4.61 -19.74
C GLN A 53 -2.58 3.96 -18.81
N MET A 54 -2.20 3.74 -17.55
CA MET A 54 -3.12 3.19 -16.54
C MET A 54 -4.32 4.12 -16.30
N ARG A 55 -4.08 5.43 -16.24
CA ARG A 55 -5.15 6.42 -16.14
C ARG A 55 -6.07 6.44 -17.35
N ALA A 56 -5.51 6.39 -18.57
CA ALA A 56 -6.31 6.35 -19.79
C ALA A 56 -7.18 5.07 -19.86
N PHE A 57 -6.66 3.94 -19.40
CA PHE A 57 -7.43 2.70 -19.30
C PHE A 57 -8.60 2.84 -18.30
N ARG A 58 -8.35 3.36 -17.09
CA ARG A 58 -9.42 3.61 -16.10
C ARG A 58 -10.50 4.55 -16.65
N GLN A 59 -10.09 5.64 -17.28
CA GLN A 59 -11.03 6.57 -17.93
C GLN A 59 -11.91 5.88 -18.98
N LEU A 60 -11.34 4.97 -19.77
CA LEU A 60 -12.12 4.21 -20.76
C LEU A 60 -13.16 3.30 -20.09
N LEU A 61 -12.84 2.69 -18.95
CA LEU A 61 -13.81 1.90 -18.19
C LEU A 61 -14.96 2.80 -17.70
N ASP A 62 -14.63 3.97 -17.16
CA ASP A 62 -15.61 4.95 -16.70
C ASP A 62 -16.51 5.44 -17.84
N ASP A 63 -15.92 5.81 -18.98
CA ASP A 63 -16.63 6.28 -20.17
C ASP A 63 -17.60 5.21 -20.71
N CYS A 64 -17.26 3.93 -20.57
CA CYS A 64 -18.08 2.81 -20.99
C CYS A 64 -19.03 2.29 -19.89
N SER A 65 -19.00 2.89 -18.70
CA SER A 65 -19.73 2.40 -17.51
C SER A 65 -19.44 0.93 -17.21
N LEU A 66 -18.17 0.53 -17.36
CA LEU A 66 -17.68 -0.80 -17.05
C LEU A 66 -17.08 -0.81 -15.64
N VAL A 67 -17.41 -1.83 -14.87
CA VAL A 67 -16.82 -2.09 -13.56
C VAL A 67 -15.98 -3.36 -13.61
N ASP A 68 -14.87 -3.36 -12.89
CA ASP A 68 -14.06 -4.55 -12.65
C ASP A 68 -14.78 -5.43 -11.62
N LEU A 69 -15.08 -6.67 -11.99
CA LEU A 69 -15.76 -7.64 -11.14
C LEU A 69 -14.83 -8.27 -10.10
N GLY A 70 -13.54 -7.95 -10.14
CA GLY A 70 -12.51 -8.66 -9.44
C GLY A 70 -12.08 -9.91 -10.17
N PHE A 71 -11.03 -10.53 -9.64
CA PHE A 71 -10.46 -11.75 -10.17
C PHE A 71 -10.16 -12.70 -9.01
N GLU A 72 -10.66 -13.92 -9.10
CA GLU A 72 -10.32 -15.02 -8.19
C GLU A 72 -9.55 -16.08 -8.98
N GLY A 73 -8.32 -16.38 -8.54
CA GLY A 73 -7.46 -17.33 -9.22
C GLY A 73 -5.96 -17.06 -9.03
N PRO A 74 -5.11 -17.59 -9.93
CA PRO A 74 -3.67 -17.39 -9.88
C PRO A 74 -3.28 -15.90 -9.88
N LYS A 75 -2.29 -15.53 -9.06
CA LYS A 75 -1.84 -14.13 -8.93
C LYS A 75 -1.49 -13.49 -10.28
N PHE A 76 -0.89 -14.27 -11.19
CA PHE A 76 -0.53 -13.84 -12.54
C PHE A 76 -1.20 -14.77 -13.55
N THR A 77 -1.65 -14.21 -14.67
CA THR A 77 -2.26 -14.98 -15.75
C THR A 77 -1.36 -15.05 -17.00
N TRP A 78 -0.24 -14.30 -16.98
CA TRP A 78 0.75 -14.31 -18.02
C TRP A 78 2.17 -14.26 -17.44
N CYS A 79 3.12 -14.92 -18.13
CA CYS A 79 4.55 -14.77 -17.90
C CYS A 79 5.31 -14.68 -19.23
N ASN A 80 6.45 -14.00 -19.22
CA ASN A 80 7.27 -13.84 -20.42
C ASN A 80 8.13 -15.08 -20.77
N GLY A 81 8.04 -16.16 -19.97
CA GLY A 81 8.74 -17.43 -20.20
C GLY A 81 10.27 -17.37 -20.10
N ARG A 82 10.86 -16.33 -19.51
CA ARG A 82 12.31 -16.18 -19.35
C ARG A 82 12.81 -16.80 -18.05
N ASP A 83 14.13 -16.99 -17.99
CA ASP A 83 14.82 -17.48 -16.79
C ASP A 83 14.59 -16.58 -15.57
N ALA A 84 14.79 -17.12 -14.37
CA ALA A 84 14.42 -16.50 -13.10
C ALA A 84 14.95 -15.06 -12.91
N GLN A 85 16.13 -14.72 -13.44
CA GLN A 85 16.70 -13.38 -13.34
C GLN A 85 15.97 -12.33 -14.20
N HIS A 86 15.20 -12.77 -15.19
CA HIS A 86 14.54 -11.93 -16.18
C HIS A 86 13.05 -12.24 -16.35
N ILE A 87 12.50 -13.07 -15.46
CA ILE A 87 11.08 -13.42 -15.47
C ILE A 87 10.25 -12.17 -15.16
N ILE A 88 9.23 -11.96 -15.98
CA ILE A 88 8.23 -10.94 -15.79
C ILE A 88 6.89 -11.64 -15.82
N SER A 89 6.09 -11.41 -14.79
CA SER A 89 4.74 -11.97 -14.69
C SER A 89 3.73 -10.87 -14.46
N GLU A 90 2.58 -10.98 -15.12
CA GLU A 90 1.51 -9.98 -15.06
C GLU A 90 0.15 -10.67 -14.97
N ARG A 91 -0.80 -10.03 -14.29
CA ARG A 91 -2.22 -10.34 -14.46
C ARG A 91 -2.76 -9.46 -15.60
N ILE A 92 -3.08 -10.10 -16.71
CA ILE A 92 -3.58 -9.41 -17.91
C ILE A 92 -5.07 -9.62 -18.14
N ASP A 93 -5.63 -10.68 -17.55
CA ASP A 93 -7.06 -10.98 -17.67
C ASP A 93 -7.85 -10.20 -16.62
N ARG A 94 -8.92 -9.54 -17.06
CA ARG A 94 -9.88 -8.83 -16.23
C ARG A 94 -11.29 -9.19 -16.65
N TYR A 95 -12.17 -9.32 -15.67
CA TYR A 95 -13.59 -9.49 -15.90
C TYR A 95 -14.27 -8.13 -15.73
N LEU A 96 -14.86 -7.64 -16.81
CA LEU A 96 -15.52 -6.33 -16.84
C LEU A 96 -16.99 -6.53 -17.19
N ALA A 97 -17.87 -5.81 -16.50
CA ALA A 97 -19.29 -5.81 -16.80
C ALA A 97 -19.85 -4.40 -16.78
N ASN A 98 -20.90 -4.16 -17.55
CA ASN A 98 -21.75 -2.99 -17.37
C ASN A 98 -22.98 -3.37 -16.55
N GLN A 99 -23.76 -2.37 -16.15
CA GLN A 99 -24.94 -2.58 -15.30
C GLN A 99 -25.92 -3.62 -15.85
N ARG A 100 -26.09 -3.71 -17.17
CA ARG A 100 -27.03 -4.66 -17.78
C ARG A 100 -26.63 -6.12 -17.61
N TRP A 101 -25.35 -6.40 -17.36
CA TRP A 101 -24.85 -7.75 -17.07
C TRP A 101 -24.87 -8.07 -15.57
N LEU A 102 -25.07 -7.07 -14.71
CA LEU A 102 -25.15 -7.20 -13.26
C LEU A 102 -26.58 -7.35 -12.73
N ASP A 103 -27.57 -6.95 -13.53
CA ASP A 103 -29.00 -7.07 -13.24
C ASP A 103 -29.53 -8.50 -13.45
#